data_AF-A0A7G7YLX8-F1
#
_entry.id   AF-A0A7G7YLX8-F1
#
_cell.length_a   1.000
_cell.length_b   1.000
_cell.length_c   1.000
_cell.angle_alpha   90.00
_cell.angle_beta   90.00
_cell.angle_gamma   90.00
#
_symmetry.space_group_name_H-M   'P 1'
#
loop_
_entity.id
_entity.type
_entity.pdbx_description
1 polymer ?
#
loop_
_entity_poly.entity_id
_entity_poly.type
_entity_poly.pdbx_seq_one_letter_code
_entity_poly.pdbx_strand_id
1 'polypeptide(L)' 'MSVPDHDVLPPVNEAIGGKTAHVNGRRATVNNCPYCTSANLWPDVETDNAWQCHECLRVFSVKFHGQLHRGF' A
#
# COMPACT_ATOMS: atom_id res chain seq x y z
N MET A 1 -41.21 18.17 -3.54
CA MET A 1 -40.48 17.07 -4.20
C MET A 1 -39.01 17.45 -4.19
N SER A 2 -38.18 16.78 -3.38
CA SER A 2 -36.74 17.06 -3.34
C SER A 2 -36.07 16.22 -4.42
N VAL A 3 -35.45 16.89 -5.39
CA VAL A 3 -34.64 16.26 -6.43
C VAL A 3 -33.44 15.54 -5.80
N PRO A 4 -33.12 14.29 -6.20
CA PRO A 4 -31.96 13.59 -5.69
C PRO A 4 -30.67 14.21 -6.25
N ASP A 5 -29.75 14.49 -5.34
CA ASP A 5 -28.39 14.97 -5.60
C ASP A 5 -27.61 13.92 -6.41
N HIS A 6 -27.27 14.26 -7.65
CA HIS A 6 -26.57 13.39 -8.59
C HIS A 6 -25.04 13.56 -8.55
N ASP A 7 -24.51 14.22 -7.52
CA ASP A 7 -23.10 14.58 -7.38
C ASP A 7 -22.36 13.70 -6.35
N VAL A 8 -22.85 12.48 -6.10
CA VAL A 8 -22.10 11.45 -5.38
C VAL A 8 -21.02 10.92 -6.31
N LEU A 9 -19.87 11.60 -6.31
CA LEU A 9 -18.64 11.00 -6.80
C LEU A 9 -18.44 9.66 -6.06
N PRO A 10 -18.17 8.56 -6.77
CA PRO A 10 -17.88 7.30 -6.10
C PRO A 10 -16.71 7.54 -5.15
N PRO A 11 -16.72 6.89 -3.97
CA PRO A 11 -15.60 7.00 -3.06
C PRO A 11 -14.31 6.66 -3.83
N VAL A 12 -13.24 7.39 -3.52
CA VAL A 12 -11.91 7.27 -4.17
C VAL A 12 -11.39 5.82 -4.27
N ASN A 13 -11.97 4.91 -3.48
CA ASN A 13 -11.71 3.48 -3.44
C ASN A 13 -12.19 2.69 -4.69
N GLU A 14 -13.13 3.20 -5.49
CA GLU A 14 -13.63 2.48 -6.70
C GLU A 14 -12.89 2.83 -8.00
N ALA A 15 -12.09 3.90 -8.01
CA ALA A 15 -11.53 4.46 -9.24
C ALA A 15 -10.11 3.97 -9.60
N ILE A 16 -9.41 3.24 -8.74
CA ILE A 16 -8.00 2.90 -8.98
C ILE A 16 -7.86 1.41 -9.28
N GLY A 17 -8.12 1.09 -10.55
CA GLY A 17 -7.86 -0.21 -11.14
C GLY A 17 -6.38 -0.57 -11.07
N GLY A 18 -6.06 -1.51 -10.18
CA GLY A 18 -4.76 -2.16 -10.08
C GLY A 18 -3.73 -1.34 -9.29
N LYS A 19 -3.20 -1.94 -8.23
CA LYS A 19 -2.02 -1.45 -7.47
C LYS A 19 -2.25 -0.06 -6.83
N THR A 20 -3.32 0.04 -6.05
CA THR A 20 -3.51 1.16 -5.13
C THR A 20 -2.36 1.22 -4.13
N ALA A 21 -1.70 2.38 -4.07
CA ALA A 21 -0.98 2.79 -2.89
C ALA A 21 -1.92 2.60 -1.68
N HIS A 22 -1.48 1.82 -0.71
CA HIS A 22 -2.26 1.41 0.45
C HIS A 22 -2.82 2.64 1.21
N VAL A 23 -4.01 2.51 1.82
CA VAL A 23 -4.71 3.59 2.55
C VAL A 23 -3.83 4.28 3.61
N ASN A 24 -2.88 3.53 4.13
CA ASN A 24 -1.85 4.01 5.03
C ASN A 24 -0.72 4.67 4.24
N GLY A 25 -0.76 6.01 4.13
CA GLY A 25 0.30 6.79 3.48
C GLY A 25 1.68 6.69 4.15
N ARG A 26 1.82 6.00 5.29
CA ARG A 26 3.11 5.71 5.93
C ARG A 26 3.70 4.36 5.49
N ARG A 27 2.90 3.49 4.86
CA ARG A 27 3.37 2.20 4.34
C ARG A 27 4.23 2.45 3.11
N ALA A 28 5.50 2.10 3.20
CA ALA A 28 6.36 2.12 2.03
C ALA A 28 5.95 1.00 1.05
N THR A 29 5.82 1.35 -0.23
CA THR A 29 5.56 0.38 -1.30
C THR A 29 6.83 -0.42 -1.60
N VAL A 30 6.67 -1.74 -1.76
CA VAL A 30 7.73 -2.65 -2.23
C VAL A 30 7.24 -3.42 -3.45
N ASN A 31 8.13 -3.60 -4.43
CA ASN A 31 7.82 -4.29 -5.68
C ASN A 31 8.27 -5.76 -5.67
N ASN A 32 9.23 -6.12 -4.82
CA ASN A 32 9.80 -7.47 -4.75
C ASN A 32 10.06 -7.87 -3.30
N CYS A 33 9.79 -9.14 -2.97
CA CYS A 33 10.08 -9.70 -1.66
C CYS A 33 11.61 -9.66 -1.41
N PRO A 34 12.08 -9.13 -0.28
CA PRO A 34 13.52 -9.07 0.02
C PRO A 34 14.15 -10.46 0.23
N TYR A 35 13.34 -11.52 0.38
CA TYR A 35 13.82 -12.87 0.66
C TYR A 35 13.80 -13.81 -0.55
N CYS A 36 12.85 -13.65 -1.48
CA CYS A 36 12.73 -14.55 -2.65
C CYS A 36 12.61 -13.81 -3.99
N THR A 37 12.66 -12.47 -3.98
CA THR A 37 12.59 -11.61 -5.17
C THR A 37 11.25 -11.66 -5.92
N SER A 38 10.28 -12.46 -5.47
CA SER A 38 8.93 -12.52 -6.06
C SER A 38 8.16 -11.20 -5.91
N ALA A 39 7.34 -10.90 -6.90
CA ALA A 39 6.40 -9.79 -6.89
C ALA A 39 5.01 -10.16 -6.34
N ASN A 40 4.79 -11.42 -5.93
CA ASN A 40 3.54 -11.89 -5.32
C ASN A 40 3.45 -11.43 -3.85
N LEU A 41 3.20 -10.13 -3.69
CA LEU A 41 3.20 -9.39 -2.43
C LEU A 41 1.82 -8.79 -2.18
N TRP A 42 1.36 -8.91 -0.93
CA TRP A 42 0.07 -8.38 -0.48
C TRP A 42 0.26 -7.59 0.83
N PRO A 43 -0.53 -6.53 1.06
CA PRO A 43 -0.52 -5.85 2.35
C PRO A 43 -1.10 -6.77 3.43
N ASP A 44 -0.41 -6.85 4.56
CA ASP A 44 -0.84 -7.62 5.73
C ASP A 44 -1.40 -6.67 6.81
N VAL A 45 -2.30 -7.20 7.64
CA VAL A 45 -3.03 -6.47 8.69
C VAL A 45 -2.32 -6.48 10.04
N GLU A 46 -1.30 -7.33 10.23
CA GLU A 46 -0.56 -7.45 11.50
C GLU A 46 0.09 -6.12 11.90
N THR A 47 0.58 -5.36 10.91
CA THR A 47 0.99 -3.96 11.12
C THR A 47 0.60 -3.06 9.96
N ASP A 48 0.42 -1.77 10.26
CA ASP A 48 0.26 -0.67 9.30
C ASP A 48 1.30 -0.63 8.17
N ASN A 49 2.42 -1.34 8.35
CA ASN A 49 3.55 -1.39 7.43
C ASN A 49 3.92 -2.83 6.96
N ALA A 50 3.17 -3.86 7.38
CA ALA A 50 3.41 -5.26 7.06
C ALA A 50 3.01 -5.67 5.62
N TRP A 51 3.83 -6.51 5.02
CA TRP A 51 3.66 -7.13 3.71
C TRP A 51 3.81 -8.63 3.88
N GLN A 52 2.94 -9.40 3.23
CA GLN A 52 3.04 -10.84 3.14
C GLN A 52 3.45 -11.26 1.73
N CYS A 53 4.41 -12.18 1.63
CA CYS A 53 4.77 -12.82 0.36
C CYS A 53 4.12 -14.19 0.26
N HIS A 54 3.36 -14.42 -0.80
CA HIS A 54 2.64 -15.69 -1.00
C HIS A 54 3.49 -16.80 -1.61
N GLU A 55 4.68 -16.48 -2.15
CA GLU A 55 5.62 -17.52 -2.63
C GLU A 55 6.41 -18.14 -1.48
N CYS A 56 7.00 -17.31 -0.62
CA CYS A 56 7.88 -17.80 0.46
C CYS A 56 7.24 -17.75 1.85
N LEU A 57 5.96 -17.39 1.94
CA LEU A 57 5.14 -17.40 3.15
C LEU A 57 5.73 -16.59 4.32
N ARG A 58 6.40 -15.47 4.01
CA ARG A 58 6.98 -14.57 5.02
C ARG A 58 6.18 -13.28 5.13
N VAL A 59 6.05 -12.80 6.36
CA VAL A 59 5.51 -11.47 6.69
C VAL A 59 6.67 -10.58 7.13
N PHE A 60 6.71 -9.34 6.62
CA PHE A 60 7.76 -8.37 6.94
C PHE A 60 7.23 -6.94 6.85
N SER A 61 7.81 -5.99 7.59
CA SER A 61 7.37 -4.59 7.59
C SER A 61 8.34 -3.67 6.84
N VAL A 62 7.80 -2.69 6.11
CA VAL A 62 8.61 -1.70 5.37
C VAL A 62 8.18 -0.29 5.73
N LYS A 63 9.15 0.52 6.20
CA LYS A 63 8.91 1.88 6.69
C LYS A 63 9.83 2.87 5.98
N PHE A 64 9.26 3.98 5.51
CA PHE A 64 10.05 5.12 5.03
C PHE A 64 10.49 5.99 6.21
N HIS A 65 11.79 6.18 6.37
CA HIS A 65 12.38 6.95 7.49
C HIS A 65 12.73 8.41 7.13
N GLY A 66 12.58 8.81 5.87
CA GLY A 66 13.02 10.11 5.36
C GLY A 66 14.28 10.01 4.51
N GLN A 67 14.83 11.18 4.14
CA GLN A 67 16.06 11.27 3.36
C GLN A 67 17.28 11.29 4.30
N LEU A 68 18.39 10.71 3.85
CA LEU A 68 19.66 10.82 4.57
C LEU A 68 20.15 12.28 4.54
N HIS A 69 20.65 12.77 5.68
CA HIS A 69 21.29 14.08 5.73
C HIS A 69 22.63 14.02 4.98
N ARG A 70 22.70 14.66 3.81
CA ARG A 70 23.98 14.96 3.14
C ARG A 70 24.52 16.24 3.77
N GLY A 71 25.36 16.09 4.79
CA GLY A 71 26.15 17.21 5.30
C GLY A 71 27.06 17.74 4.19
N PHE A 72 27.15 19.07 4.07
CA PHE A 72 28.19 19.74 3.29
C PHE A 72 29.30 20.19 4.23
#